data_AF-A0A6M3L331-F1
#
_entry.id   AF-A0A6M3L331-F1
#
_cell.length_a   1.000
_cell.length_b   1.000
_cell.length_c   1.000
_cell.angle_alpha   90.00
_cell.angle_beta   90.00
_cell.angle_gamma   90.00
#
_symmetry.space_group_name_H-M   'P 1'
#
loop_
_entity.id
_entity.type
_entity.pdbx_description
1 polymer ?
#
loop_
_entity_poly.entity_id
_entity_poly.type
_entity_poly.pdbx_seq_one_letter_code
_entity_poly.pdbx_strand_id
1 'polypeptide(L)'
;MTLYIDTREERSHKRGDKPLHEHLQSPYALKHLDYGDIMFTGNGSEGKMTIGIERKRFRDLIGSINSGRLSGHQLIGLTNSYDIVFLLVEGIFKVGKDGYLRRPKGASWIVETLGDKPLPATYMYNYLTELSIFTQVTTVFQPSIRLSALWVDGTYAWFQRPWESHHAHEQFHTQPPPRAFLRKPRTLVRMIKEIDDVGWEKAVAIGRRYANMKDLIFAEPKELMETKGIGKVLAHRILQELRGAE
;
A
#
# COMPACT_ATOMS: atom_id res chain seq x y z
N MET A 1 2.00 17.52 15.04
CA MET A 1 3.26 17.62 14.26
C MET A 1 3.00 18.55 13.09
N THR A 2 4.04 19.01 12.41
CA THR A 2 3.94 19.94 11.27
C THR A 2 4.70 19.33 10.10
N LEU A 3 4.13 19.43 8.90
CA LEU A 3 4.78 19.04 7.67
C LEU A 3 5.64 20.21 7.15
N TYR A 4 6.88 19.95 6.77
CA TYR A 4 7.78 20.96 6.24
C TYR A 4 7.85 20.85 4.72
N ILE A 5 7.80 21.99 4.04
CA ILE A 5 7.85 22.08 2.58
C ILE A 5 9.04 22.92 2.20
N ASP A 6 9.81 22.45 1.25
CA ASP A 6 10.99 23.16 0.79
C ASP A 6 10.60 24.52 0.17
N THR A 7 11.25 25.59 0.61
CA THR A 7 11.03 26.94 0.07
C THR A 7 11.21 27.05 -1.46
N ARG A 8 11.98 26.16 -2.09
CA ARG A 8 12.15 26.08 -3.54
C ARG A 8 10.86 25.62 -4.24
N GLU A 9 9.99 24.87 -3.57
CA GLU A 9 8.70 24.43 -4.13
C GLU A 9 7.72 25.59 -4.32
N GLU A 10 7.91 26.72 -3.63
CA GLU A 10 7.13 27.92 -3.93
C GLU A 10 7.31 28.38 -5.38
N ARG A 11 8.49 28.12 -5.96
CA ARG A 11 8.86 28.61 -7.29
C ARG A 11 8.64 27.58 -8.41
N SER A 12 8.26 26.34 -8.08
CA SER A 12 8.21 25.23 -9.03
C SER A 12 6.91 25.14 -9.86
N HIS A 13 5.92 25.99 -9.56
CA HIS A 13 4.64 26.03 -10.27
C HIS A 13 4.76 26.71 -11.65
N LYS A 14 3.96 26.27 -12.62
CA LYS A 14 3.82 27.02 -13.87
C LYS A 14 3.08 28.32 -13.59
N ARG A 15 3.34 29.36 -14.38
CA ARG A 15 2.61 30.64 -14.27
C ARG A 15 1.09 30.38 -14.33
N GLY A 16 0.41 30.61 -13.19
CA GLY A 16 -1.03 30.43 -13.03
C GLY A 16 -1.47 29.18 -12.26
N ASP A 17 -0.58 28.20 -12.02
CA ASP A 17 -0.87 27.07 -11.13
C ASP A 17 -0.53 27.46 -9.69
N LYS A 18 -1.34 27.01 -8.71
CA LYS A 18 -0.99 27.18 -7.30
C LYS A 18 0.15 26.21 -6.91
N PRO A 19 1.04 26.57 -5.98
CA PRO A 19 2.03 25.66 -5.44
C PRO A 19 1.35 24.53 -4.64
N LEU A 20 2.07 23.41 -4.43
CA LEU A 20 1.52 22.22 -3.78
C LEU A 20 0.93 22.53 -2.40
N HIS A 21 1.62 23.37 -1.62
CA HIS A 21 1.25 23.69 -0.24
C HIS A 21 -0.10 24.40 -0.12
N GLU A 22 -0.52 25.15 -1.14
CA GLU A 22 -1.84 25.79 -1.17
C GLU A 22 -3.00 24.78 -1.33
N HIS A 23 -2.70 23.53 -1.67
CA HIS A 23 -3.70 22.46 -1.79
C HIS A 23 -3.75 21.54 -0.57
N LEU A 24 -2.79 21.63 0.35
CA LEU A 24 -2.74 20.79 1.55
C LEU A 24 -3.78 21.22 2.57
N GLN A 25 -4.36 20.24 3.25
CA GLN A 25 -5.23 20.43 4.41
C GLN A 25 -4.47 20.27 5.72
N SER A 26 -3.36 19.53 5.71
CA SER A 26 -2.53 19.31 6.89
C SER A 26 -1.76 20.58 7.28
N PRO A 27 -1.49 20.81 8.59
CA PRO A 27 -0.64 21.91 9.02
C PRO A 27 0.76 21.82 8.41
N TYR A 28 1.20 22.89 7.76
CA TYR A 28 2.52 22.95 7.14
C TYR A 28 3.32 24.20 7.54
N ALA A 29 4.62 24.14 7.34
CA ALA A 29 5.54 25.26 7.42
C ALA A 29 6.53 25.22 6.26
N LEU A 30 6.88 26.39 5.74
CA LEU A 30 7.92 26.52 4.72
C LEU A 30 9.29 26.55 5.39
N LYS A 31 10.21 25.73 4.92
CA LYS A 31 11.58 25.64 5.44
C LYS A 31 12.54 25.29 4.31
N HIS A 32 13.80 25.67 4.42
CA HIS A 32 14.82 25.09 3.55
C HIS A 32 15.09 23.64 3.99
N LEU A 33 15.05 22.69 3.04
CA LEU A 33 15.44 21.31 3.25
C LEU A 33 16.71 21.04 2.44
N ASP A 34 17.68 20.35 3.04
CA ASP A 34 18.90 19.98 2.30
C ASP A 34 18.57 19.00 1.17
N TYR A 35 17.62 18.10 1.43
CA TYR A 35 17.14 17.07 0.50
C TYR A 35 15.62 16.93 0.55
N GLY A 36 15.01 16.65 -0.60
CA GLY A 36 13.56 16.48 -0.73
C GLY A 36 12.78 17.78 -0.80
N ASP A 37 11.52 17.66 -1.20
CA ASP A 37 10.60 18.78 -1.39
C ASP A 37 9.63 18.89 -0.20
N ILE A 38 9.40 17.79 0.50
CA ILE A 38 8.54 17.70 1.67
C ILE A 38 9.19 16.77 2.68
N MET A 39 9.12 17.12 3.96
CA MET A 39 9.47 16.20 5.03
C MET A 39 8.57 16.35 6.25
N PHE A 40 8.39 15.27 7.00
CA PHE A 40 7.79 15.31 8.33
C PHE A 40 8.28 14.15 9.21
N THR A 41 7.99 14.22 10.50
CA THR A 41 8.18 13.10 11.44
C THR A 41 6.86 12.35 11.63
N GLY A 42 6.93 11.03 11.69
CA GLY A 42 5.81 10.12 11.90
C GLY A 42 6.09 9.08 12.99
N ASN A 43 5.11 8.23 13.25
CA ASN A 43 5.27 7.01 14.04
C ASN A 43 5.68 5.85 13.11
N GLY A 44 6.68 5.10 13.51
CA GLY A 44 7.10 3.81 12.97
C GLY A 44 7.02 2.72 14.05
N SER A 45 7.34 1.48 13.68
CA SER A 45 7.29 0.31 14.57
C SER A 45 8.24 0.41 15.78
N GLU A 46 9.35 1.11 15.63
CA GLU A 46 10.40 1.24 16.66
C GLU A 46 10.45 2.64 17.29
N GLY A 47 9.44 3.49 17.05
CA GLY A 47 9.38 4.85 17.59
C GLY A 47 9.14 5.90 16.52
N LYS A 48 9.71 7.10 16.68
CA LYS A 48 9.55 8.16 15.69
C LYS A 48 10.47 7.92 14.50
N MET A 49 9.99 8.23 13.31
CA MET A 49 10.77 8.15 12.07
C MET A 49 10.58 9.38 11.21
N THR A 50 11.50 9.60 10.29
CA THR A 50 11.54 10.70 9.34
C THR A 50 11.09 10.25 7.97
N ILE A 51 10.18 11.02 7.37
CA ILE A 51 9.62 10.74 6.06
C ILE A 51 10.01 11.88 5.14
N GLY A 52 10.68 11.55 4.03
CA GLY A 52 11.04 12.47 2.95
C GLY A 52 10.25 12.17 1.69
N ILE A 53 9.80 13.21 1.00
CA ILE A 53 9.12 13.09 -0.30
C ILE A 53 9.83 14.01 -1.29
N GLU A 54 10.32 13.43 -2.38
CA GLU A 54 10.75 14.16 -3.57
C GLU A 54 9.59 14.17 -4.56
N ARG A 55 9.11 15.35 -4.92
CA ARG A 55 8.09 15.55 -5.94
C ARG A 55 8.77 15.82 -7.28
N LYS A 56 8.40 15.05 -8.30
CA LYS A 56 8.95 15.24 -9.64
C LYS A 56 7.84 15.24 -10.68
N ARG A 57 7.77 16.25 -11.53
CA ARG A 57 6.86 16.16 -12.68
C ARG A 57 7.35 15.09 -13.64
N PHE A 58 6.44 14.44 -14.35
CA PHE A 58 6.74 13.38 -15.30
C PHE A 58 7.81 13.76 -16.33
N ARG A 59 7.77 14.98 -16.87
CA ARG A 59 8.80 15.44 -17.83
C ARG A 59 10.16 15.66 -17.17
N ASP A 60 10.17 16.18 -15.95
CA ASP A 60 11.40 16.41 -15.19
C ASP A 60 12.02 15.07 -14.78
N LEU A 61 11.20 14.05 -14.50
CA LEU A 61 11.65 12.69 -14.28
C LEU A 61 12.37 12.15 -15.51
N ILE A 62 11.76 12.23 -16.70
CA ILE A 62 12.39 11.76 -17.94
C ILE A 62 13.71 12.48 -18.22
N GLY A 63 13.76 13.80 -18.02
CA GLY A 63 15.01 14.57 -18.12
C GLY A 63 16.07 14.10 -17.11
N SER A 64 15.65 13.75 -15.89
CA SER A 64 16.55 13.26 -14.84
C SER A 64 17.07 11.84 -15.11
N ILE A 65 16.26 10.98 -15.74
CA ILE A 65 16.68 9.66 -16.20
C ILE A 65 17.76 9.81 -17.28
N ASN A 66 17.55 10.69 -18.26
CA ASN A 66 18.49 10.91 -19.35
C ASN A 66 19.85 11.45 -18.88
N SER A 67 19.83 12.33 -17.87
CA SER A 67 21.03 12.98 -17.33
C SER A 67 21.72 12.20 -16.21
N GLY A 68 21.08 11.18 -15.65
CA GLY A 68 21.54 10.50 -14.43
C GLY A 68 21.46 11.35 -13.16
N ARG A 69 20.86 12.55 -13.23
CA ARG A 69 20.81 13.51 -12.10
C ARG A 69 20.11 12.93 -10.87
N LEU A 70 19.04 12.16 -11.09
CA LEU A 70 18.26 11.61 -9.99
C LEU A 70 19.08 10.62 -9.17
N SER A 71 19.69 9.64 -9.84
CA SER A 71 20.48 8.57 -9.22
C SER A 71 21.84 9.01 -8.69
N GLY A 72 22.48 10.02 -9.30
CA GLY A 72 23.85 10.39 -8.95
C GLY A 72 24.02 11.10 -7.60
N HIS A 73 23.06 11.93 -7.19
CA HIS A 73 23.20 12.74 -5.96
C HIS A 73 21.91 12.89 -5.17
N GLN A 74 20.77 13.08 -5.85
CA GLN A 74 19.52 13.38 -5.15
C GLN A 74 19.03 12.19 -4.32
N LEU A 75 19.00 10.99 -4.92
CA LEU A 75 18.53 9.79 -4.21
C LEU A 75 19.43 9.45 -3.02
N ILE A 76 20.75 9.52 -3.18
CA ILE A 76 21.69 9.24 -2.09
C ILE A 76 21.46 10.19 -0.92
N GLY A 77 21.30 11.49 -1.20
CA GLY A 77 20.99 12.48 -0.17
C GLY A 77 19.67 12.20 0.54
N LEU A 78 18.62 11.85 -0.22
CA LEU A 78 17.31 11.49 0.33
C LEU A 78 17.39 10.26 1.24
N THR A 79 17.96 9.15 0.76
CA THR A 79 18.02 7.88 1.50
C THR A 79 18.92 7.95 2.72
N ASN A 80 19.90 8.86 2.73
CA ASN A 80 20.74 9.10 3.90
C ASN A 80 20.10 10.05 4.91
N SER A 81 19.10 10.83 4.51
CA SER A 81 18.49 11.86 5.35
C SER A 81 17.16 11.45 5.97
N TYR A 82 16.51 10.42 5.42
CA TYR A 82 15.16 10.02 5.81
C TYR A 82 15.03 8.50 5.94
N ASP A 83 14.27 8.05 6.95
CA ASP A 83 14.01 6.63 7.18
C ASP A 83 13.09 6.03 6.12
N ILE A 84 12.11 6.81 5.64
CA ILE A 84 11.23 6.44 4.54
C ILE A 84 11.27 7.53 3.47
N VAL A 85 11.51 7.12 2.23
CA VAL A 85 11.57 8.02 1.08
C VAL A 85 10.51 7.66 0.05
N PHE A 86 9.75 8.67 -0.36
CA PHE A 86 8.82 8.59 -1.48
C PHE A 86 9.30 9.43 -2.67
N LEU A 87 9.18 8.87 -3.87
CA LEU A 87 9.28 9.61 -5.13
C LEU A 87 7.86 9.84 -5.68
N LEU A 88 7.32 11.03 -5.48
CA LEU A 88 6.00 11.43 -5.95
C LEU A 88 6.08 11.97 -7.39
N VAL A 89 5.74 11.13 -8.36
CA VAL A 89 5.74 11.46 -9.78
C VAL A 89 4.39 12.05 -10.19
N GLU A 90 4.41 13.32 -10.60
CA GLU A 90 3.21 14.04 -10.98
C GLU A 90 3.06 14.20 -12.50
N GLY A 91 1.92 13.77 -13.04
CA GLY A 91 1.54 14.04 -14.42
C GLY A 91 0.72 12.91 -15.06
N ILE A 92 0.09 13.25 -16.17
CA ILE A 92 -0.70 12.30 -16.96
C ILE A 92 0.16 11.74 -18.08
N PHE A 93 0.20 10.43 -18.21
CA PHE A 93 0.76 9.73 -19.36
C PHE A 93 -0.08 8.49 -19.69
N LYS A 94 0.15 7.91 -20.86
CA LYS A 94 -0.41 6.61 -21.25
C LYS A 94 0.58 5.84 -22.12
N VAL A 95 0.41 4.53 -22.19
CA VAL A 95 1.11 3.68 -23.15
C VAL A 95 0.24 3.56 -24.39
N GLY A 96 0.79 3.84 -25.58
CA GLY A 96 0.03 3.58 -26.82
C GLY A 96 0.21 2.15 -27.31
N LYS A 97 -0.49 1.83 -28.41
CA LYS A 97 -0.53 0.47 -28.97
C LYS A 97 0.83 -0.04 -29.45
N ASP A 98 1.74 0.87 -29.75
CA ASP A 98 3.13 0.61 -30.16
C ASP A 98 4.10 0.47 -28.97
N GLY A 99 3.61 0.50 -27.74
CA GLY A 99 4.43 0.36 -26.52
C GLY A 99 5.18 1.62 -26.08
N TYR A 100 5.07 2.74 -26.80
CA TYR A 100 5.72 3.99 -26.43
C TYR A 100 4.89 4.85 -25.47
N LEU A 101 5.57 5.55 -24.57
CA LEU A 101 4.95 6.51 -23.66
C LEU A 101 4.46 7.74 -24.39
N ARG A 102 3.28 8.22 -23.99
CA ARG A 102 2.66 9.42 -24.51
C ARG A 102 2.18 10.31 -23.39
N ARG A 103 2.28 11.62 -23.60
CA ARG A 103 1.72 12.63 -22.70
C ARG A 103 0.74 13.55 -23.44
N PRO A 104 -0.19 14.21 -22.73
CA PRO A 104 -1.03 15.22 -23.35
C PRO A 104 -0.21 16.45 -23.75
N LYS A 105 -0.51 17.01 -24.93
CA LYS A 105 -0.06 18.31 -25.42
C LYS A 105 -1.25 18.96 -26.15
N GLY A 106 -1.96 19.85 -25.46
CA GLY A 106 -3.23 20.39 -25.95
C GLY A 106 -4.27 19.28 -26.12
N ALA A 107 -4.92 19.23 -27.28
CA ALA A 107 -5.90 18.18 -27.61
C ALA A 107 -5.28 16.86 -28.09
N SER A 108 -3.95 16.78 -28.22
CA SER A 108 -3.26 15.63 -28.80
C SER A 108 -2.41 14.88 -27.77
N TRP A 109 -2.20 13.59 -28.03
CA TRP A 109 -1.23 12.77 -27.32
C TRP A 109 0.03 12.63 -28.15
N ILE A 110 1.15 13.11 -27.64
CA ILE A 110 2.44 13.03 -28.33
C ILE A 110 3.32 11.97 -27.69
N VAL A 111 4.12 11.31 -28.51
CA VAL A 111 5.13 10.35 -28.05
C VAL A 111 6.21 11.11 -27.29
N GLU A 112 6.52 10.65 -26.09
CA GLU A 112 7.61 11.21 -25.30
C GLU A 112 8.93 10.58 -25.73
N THR A 113 10.01 11.35 -25.64
CA THR A 113 11.34 10.92 -26.09
C THR A 113 12.33 10.95 -24.94
N LEU A 114 13.34 10.08 -25.02
CA LEU A 114 14.53 10.10 -24.20
C LEU A 114 15.69 10.53 -25.12
N GLY A 115 16.08 11.79 -25.03
CA GLY A 115 16.86 12.44 -26.10
C GLY A 115 16.07 12.45 -27.41
N ASP A 116 16.67 11.95 -28.49
CA ASP A 116 16.07 11.89 -29.82
C ASP A 116 15.25 10.62 -30.10
N LYS A 117 15.22 9.66 -29.17
CA LYS A 117 14.57 8.36 -29.36
C LYS A 117 13.20 8.32 -28.69
N PRO A 118 12.15 7.74 -29.31
CA PRO A 118 10.89 7.43 -28.64
C PRO A 118 11.14 6.63 -27.37
N LEU A 119 10.50 7.02 -26.26
CA LEU A 119 10.69 6.37 -24.96
C LEU A 119 9.76 5.15 -24.82
N PRO A 120 10.28 3.91 -24.76
CA PRO A 120 9.47 2.73 -24.49
C PRO A 120 8.93 2.77 -23.06
N ALA A 121 7.68 2.37 -22.87
CA ALA A 121 7.09 2.31 -21.52
C ALA A 121 7.81 1.32 -20.61
N THR A 122 8.29 0.20 -21.17
CA THR A 122 9.09 -0.80 -20.45
C THR A 122 10.35 -0.22 -19.84
N TYR A 123 11.03 0.70 -20.53
CA TYR A 123 12.23 1.34 -20.01
C TYR A 123 11.94 2.16 -18.75
N MET A 124 10.86 2.96 -18.75
CA MET A 124 10.46 3.73 -17.57
C MET A 124 10.07 2.81 -16.40
N TYR A 125 9.28 1.76 -16.66
CA TYR A 125 8.87 0.84 -15.60
C TYR A 125 10.05 0.08 -15.01
N ASN A 126 10.98 -0.38 -15.85
CA ASN A 126 12.20 -1.04 -15.38
C ASN A 126 13.03 -0.08 -14.54
N TYR A 127 13.25 1.15 -15.01
CA TYR A 127 13.99 2.17 -14.26
C TYR A 127 13.40 2.41 -12.86
N LEU A 128 12.08 2.59 -12.76
CA LEU A 128 11.41 2.85 -11.48
C LEU A 128 11.38 1.61 -10.57
N THR A 129 11.31 0.42 -11.17
CA THR A 129 11.39 -0.85 -10.45
C THR A 129 12.79 -1.03 -9.86
N GLU A 130 13.83 -0.83 -10.66
CA GLU A 130 15.23 -0.86 -10.22
C GLU A 130 15.46 0.17 -9.10
N LEU A 131 15.00 1.41 -9.29
CA LEU A 131 15.08 2.45 -8.27
C LEU A 131 14.44 1.98 -6.96
N SER A 132 13.23 1.42 -7.02
CA SER A 132 12.53 0.96 -5.81
C SER A 132 13.25 -0.20 -5.11
N ILE A 133 13.77 -1.17 -5.89
CA ILE A 133 14.47 -2.35 -5.35
C ILE A 133 15.82 -1.95 -4.73
N PHE A 134 16.63 -1.16 -5.43
CA PHE A 134 18.00 -0.88 -5.02
C PHE A 134 18.13 0.23 -3.98
N THR A 135 17.15 1.14 -3.90
CA THR A 135 17.23 2.32 -3.00
C THR A 135 16.16 2.33 -1.92
N GLN A 136 15.23 1.37 -1.92
CA GLN A 136 14.07 1.33 -1.03
C GLN A 136 13.14 2.57 -1.14
N VAL A 137 13.29 3.35 -2.21
CA VAL A 137 12.44 4.51 -2.48
C VAL A 137 11.12 4.05 -3.09
N THR A 138 10.02 4.39 -2.44
CA THR A 138 8.68 4.04 -2.93
C THR A 138 8.21 5.07 -3.96
N THR A 139 7.98 4.63 -5.19
CA THR A 139 7.47 5.51 -6.25
C THR A 139 5.94 5.56 -6.24
N VAL A 140 5.38 6.77 -6.26
CA VAL A 140 3.93 7.02 -6.31
C VAL A 140 3.59 7.91 -7.48
N PHE A 141 2.53 7.58 -8.21
CA PHE A 141 2.06 8.38 -9.34
C PHE A 141 0.77 9.13 -9.02
N GLN A 142 0.73 10.41 -9.35
CA GLN A 142 -0.48 11.23 -9.24
C GLN A 142 -0.69 12.05 -10.51
N PRO A 143 -1.91 12.12 -11.07
CA PRO A 143 -2.13 12.77 -12.36
C PRO A 143 -2.18 14.30 -12.26
N SER A 144 -2.33 14.87 -11.06
CA SER A 144 -2.45 16.32 -10.86
C SER A 144 -1.97 16.73 -9.48
N ILE A 145 -1.61 18.00 -9.33
CA ILE A 145 -1.15 18.58 -8.05
C ILE A 145 -2.17 18.48 -6.92
N ARG A 146 -3.47 18.53 -7.22
CA ARG A 146 -4.52 18.35 -6.21
C ARG A 146 -4.52 16.93 -5.65
N LEU A 147 -4.33 15.93 -6.51
CA LEU A 147 -4.23 14.53 -6.10
C LEU A 147 -2.88 14.23 -5.44
N SER A 148 -1.79 14.90 -5.87
CA SER A 148 -0.52 14.92 -5.14
C SER A 148 -0.72 15.41 -3.71
N ALA A 149 -1.38 16.56 -3.52
CA ALA A 149 -1.64 17.13 -2.20
C ALA A 149 -2.52 16.21 -1.34
N LEU A 150 -3.60 15.67 -1.91
CA LEU A 150 -4.46 14.71 -1.21
C LEU A 150 -3.68 13.46 -0.75
N TRP A 151 -2.80 12.95 -1.60
CA TRP A 151 -1.95 11.81 -1.24
C TRP A 151 -0.95 12.16 -0.14
N VAL A 152 -0.34 13.35 -0.19
CA VAL A 152 0.55 13.86 0.87
C VAL A 152 -0.21 13.99 2.20
N ASP A 153 -1.41 14.59 2.20
CA ASP A 153 -2.25 14.70 3.40
C ASP A 153 -2.62 13.33 3.98
N GLY A 154 -3.05 12.40 3.13
CA GLY A 154 -3.38 11.04 3.55
C GLY A 154 -2.18 10.29 4.13
N THR A 155 -1.02 10.43 3.51
CA THR A 155 0.24 9.81 3.95
C THR A 155 0.69 10.42 5.27
N TYR A 156 0.69 11.75 5.39
CA TYR A 156 0.98 12.45 6.63
C TYR A 156 0.07 11.96 7.76
N ALA A 157 -1.26 12.00 7.55
CA ALA A 157 -2.24 11.57 8.54
C ALA A 157 -2.11 10.10 8.92
N TRP A 158 -1.72 9.22 7.98
CA TRP A 158 -1.44 7.81 8.26
C TRP A 158 -0.29 7.69 9.27
N PHE A 159 0.85 8.31 8.99
CA PHE A 159 2.02 8.28 9.87
C PHE A 159 1.83 9.01 11.21
N GLN A 160 0.79 9.85 11.37
CA GLN A 160 0.48 10.47 12.65
C GLN A 160 -0.24 9.53 13.63
N ARG A 161 -0.79 8.40 13.16
CA ARG A 161 -1.47 7.42 14.01
C ARG A 161 -0.46 6.52 14.72
N PRO A 162 -0.78 5.97 15.91
CA PRO A 162 0.05 4.94 16.53
C PRO A 162 0.26 3.76 15.58
N TRP A 163 1.47 3.23 15.52
CA TRP A 163 1.82 2.16 14.58
C TRP A 163 0.87 0.96 14.69
N GLU A 164 0.50 0.61 15.93
CA GLU A 164 -0.32 -0.58 16.22
C GLU A 164 -1.78 -0.41 15.83
N SER A 165 -2.20 0.77 15.35
CA SER A 165 -3.55 1.02 14.87
C SER A 165 -3.74 0.73 13.38
N HIS A 166 -2.67 0.31 12.68
CA HIS A 166 -2.66 0.09 11.24
C HIS A 166 -3.14 -1.31 10.81
N HIS A 167 -4.43 -1.59 10.98
CA HIS A 167 -5.00 -2.93 10.72
C HIS A 167 -5.41 -3.19 9.26
N ALA A 168 -5.09 -2.30 8.31
CA ALA A 168 -5.57 -2.43 6.92
C ALA A 168 -5.07 -3.70 6.22
N HIS A 169 -3.91 -4.20 6.63
CA HIS A 169 -3.28 -5.40 6.10
C HIS A 169 -3.63 -6.66 6.91
N GLU A 170 -4.27 -6.50 8.07
CA GLU A 170 -4.76 -7.60 8.92
C GLU A 170 -6.03 -8.19 8.31
N GLN A 171 -5.86 -8.90 7.21
CA GLN A 171 -6.92 -9.70 6.61
C GLN A 171 -6.56 -11.17 6.74
N PHE A 172 -7.46 -11.93 7.35
CA PHE A 172 -7.36 -13.39 7.31
C PHE A 172 -7.52 -13.86 5.87
N HIS A 173 -6.56 -14.66 5.39
CA HIS A 173 -6.75 -15.39 4.16
C HIS A 173 -7.84 -16.45 4.37
N THR A 174 -9.09 -16.08 4.13
CA THR A 174 -10.17 -17.05 4.11
C THR A 174 -10.25 -17.65 2.71
N GLN A 175 -9.82 -18.90 2.55
CA GLN A 175 -10.11 -19.62 1.31
C GLN A 175 -11.62 -19.55 1.06
N PRO A 176 -12.08 -19.01 -0.08
CA PRO A 176 -13.50 -19.03 -0.39
C PRO A 176 -13.96 -20.50 -0.44
N PRO A 177 -15.21 -20.78 -0.04
CA PRO A 177 -15.69 -22.14 -0.10
C PRO A 177 -15.63 -22.66 -1.55
N PRO A 178 -15.35 -23.96 -1.75
CA PRO A 178 -15.20 -24.54 -3.09
C PRO A 178 -16.46 -24.44 -3.96
N ARG A 179 -17.61 -24.07 -3.37
CA ARG A 179 -18.87 -23.81 -4.06
C ARG A 179 -19.54 -22.58 -3.45
N ALA A 180 -20.19 -21.78 -4.30
CA ALA A 180 -21.00 -20.65 -3.84
C ALA A 180 -22.12 -21.16 -2.92
N PHE A 181 -22.14 -20.72 -1.66
CA PHE A 181 -23.29 -20.94 -0.82
C PHE A 181 -24.37 -19.93 -1.21
N LEU A 182 -25.49 -20.40 -1.76
CA LEU A 182 -26.68 -19.57 -2.04
C LEU A 182 -27.38 -19.06 -0.76
N ARG A 183 -26.91 -19.50 0.42
CA ARG A 183 -27.42 -19.09 1.74
C ARG A 183 -26.25 -18.75 2.64
N LYS A 184 -26.36 -17.68 3.42
CA LYS A 184 -25.36 -17.29 4.42
C LYS A 184 -25.14 -18.46 5.40
N PRO A 185 -23.91 -18.99 5.56
CA PRO A 185 -23.62 -20.04 6.52
C PRO A 185 -23.96 -19.61 7.95
N ARG A 186 -24.39 -20.57 8.78
CA ARG A 186 -24.67 -20.33 10.21
C ARG A 186 -23.43 -19.82 10.94
N THR A 187 -23.62 -19.02 11.99
CA THR A 187 -22.51 -18.44 12.79
C THR A 187 -21.54 -19.51 13.28
N LEU A 188 -22.05 -20.65 13.77
CA LEU A 188 -21.23 -21.81 14.15
C LEU A 188 -20.24 -22.22 13.04
N VAL A 189 -20.73 -22.40 11.81
CA VAL A 189 -19.89 -22.81 10.66
C VAL A 189 -18.83 -21.74 10.36
N ARG A 190 -19.20 -20.45 10.46
CA ARG A 190 -18.27 -19.33 10.21
C ARG A 190 -17.19 -19.21 11.27
N MET A 191 -17.47 -19.57 12.51
CA MET A 191 -16.48 -19.58 13.60
C MET A 191 -15.57 -20.80 13.49
N ILE A 192 -16.15 -21.98 13.30
CA ILE A 192 -15.41 -23.25 13.29
C ILE A 192 -14.50 -23.40 12.08
N LYS A 193 -14.80 -22.76 10.94
CA LYS A 193 -13.88 -22.77 9.79
C LYS A 193 -12.57 -22.05 10.05
N GLU A 194 -12.49 -21.19 11.07
CA GLU A 194 -11.28 -20.42 11.40
C GLU A 194 -10.31 -21.24 12.27
N ILE A 195 -10.74 -22.42 12.76
CA ILE A 195 -9.86 -23.36 13.47
C ILE A 195 -8.94 -24.05 12.45
N ASP A 196 -7.67 -24.15 12.80
CA ASP A 196 -6.64 -24.76 11.95
C ASP A 196 -7.04 -26.19 11.52
N ASP A 197 -6.80 -26.49 10.24
CA ASP A 197 -7.12 -27.77 9.59
C ASP A 197 -8.61 -28.14 9.49
N VAL A 198 -9.55 -27.29 9.91
CA VAL A 198 -10.99 -27.57 9.76
C VAL A 198 -11.48 -27.19 8.35
N GLY A 199 -11.30 -25.94 7.95
CA GLY A 199 -11.79 -25.43 6.67
C GLY A 199 -13.32 -25.55 6.50
N TRP A 200 -13.81 -25.23 5.29
CA TRP A 200 -15.26 -25.11 5.05
C TRP A 200 -16.03 -26.44 5.10
N GLU A 201 -15.50 -27.50 4.50
CA GLU A 201 -16.24 -28.77 4.38
C GLU A 201 -16.50 -29.41 5.74
N LYS A 202 -15.46 -29.46 6.58
CA LYS A 202 -15.56 -30.01 7.94
C LYS A 202 -16.40 -29.09 8.83
N ALA A 203 -16.28 -27.76 8.71
CA ALA A 203 -17.13 -26.83 9.47
C ALA A 203 -18.62 -26.98 9.13
N VAL A 204 -18.97 -27.21 7.87
CA VAL A 204 -20.36 -27.52 7.47
C VAL A 204 -20.82 -28.86 8.03
N ALA A 205 -19.96 -29.88 8.01
CA ALA A 205 -20.28 -31.19 8.58
C ALA A 205 -20.54 -31.11 10.09
N ILE A 206 -19.70 -30.36 10.83
CA ILE A 206 -19.89 -30.06 12.25
C ILE A 206 -21.20 -29.29 12.46
N GLY A 207 -21.46 -28.23 11.69
CA GLY A 207 -22.68 -27.43 11.81
C GLY A 207 -23.97 -28.17 11.46
N ARG A 208 -23.91 -29.32 10.77
CA ARG A 208 -25.07 -30.21 10.59
C ARG A 208 -25.37 -31.02 11.84
N ARG A 209 -24.35 -31.38 12.62
CA ARG A 209 -24.45 -32.21 13.82
C ARG A 209 -24.82 -31.40 15.06
N TYR A 210 -24.22 -30.22 15.24
CA TYR A 210 -24.42 -29.37 16.41
C TYR A 210 -25.32 -28.17 16.05
N ALA A 211 -26.31 -27.87 16.89
CA ALA A 211 -27.26 -26.81 16.60
C ALA A 211 -26.64 -25.42 16.83
N ASN A 212 -25.79 -25.31 17.86
CA ASN A 212 -25.15 -24.07 18.27
C ASN A 212 -23.73 -24.34 18.85
N MET A 213 -23.00 -23.27 19.18
CA MET A 213 -21.62 -23.38 19.70
C MET A 213 -21.56 -24.01 21.09
N LYS A 214 -22.56 -23.78 21.95
CA LYS A 214 -22.62 -24.37 23.29
C LYS A 214 -22.65 -25.89 23.20
N ASP A 215 -23.50 -26.44 22.34
CA ASP A 215 -23.59 -27.89 22.14
C ASP A 215 -22.25 -28.49 21.66
N LEU A 216 -21.53 -27.79 20.77
CA LEU A 216 -20.22 -28.21 20.31
C LEU A 216 -19.15 -28.14 21.42
N ILE A 217 -19.15 -27.08 22.22
CA ILE A 217 -18.21 -26.91 23.33
C ILE A 217 -18.35 -28.03 24.37
N PHE A 218 -19.57 -28.49 24.64
CA PHE A 218 -19.83 -29.57 25.60
C PHE A 218 -19.76 -30.98 25.00
N ALA A 219 -19.46 -31.10 23.70
CA ALA A 219 -19.35 -32.41 23.05
C ALA A 219 -18.13 -33.20 23.55
N GLU A 220 -18.25 -34.53 23.60
CA GLU A 220 -17.12 -35.41 23.86
C GLU A 220 -16.27 -35.57 22.58
N PRO A 221 -14.92 -35.72 22.67
CA PRO A 221 -14.07 -35.90 21.49
C PRO A 221 -14.53 -37.05 20.60
N LYS A 222 -15.06 -38.13 21.19
CA LYS A 222 -15.61 -39.29 20.47
C LYS A 222 -16.81 -38.92 19.59
N GLU A 223 -17.70 -38.05 20.06
CA GLU A 223 -18.87 -37.62 19.28
C GLU A 223 -18.45 -36.76 18.08
N LEU A 224 -17.43 -35.91 18.27
CA LEU A 224 -16.93 -35.05 17.20
C LEU A 224 -16.23 -35.87 16.10
N MET A 225 -15.54 -36.95 16.48
CA MET A 225 -14.90 -37.91 15.56
C MET A 225 -15.90 -38.65 14.64
N GLU A 226 -17.18 -38.72 14.99
CA GLU A 226 -18.22 -39.28 14.11
C GLU A 226 -18.52 -38.36 12.91
N THR A 227 -18.03 -37.12 12.92
CA THR A 227 -18.16 -36.20 11.79
C THR A 227 -17.15 -36.54 10.70
N LYS A 228 -17.63 -36.77 9.47
CA LYS A 228 -16.77 -37.13 8.32
C LYS A 228 -15.61 -36.14 8.15
N GLY A 229 -14.38 -36.65 8.16
CA GLY A 229 -13.16 -35.86 8.00
C GLY A 229 -12.57 -35.32 9.30
N ILE A 230 -13.15 -35.65 10.46
CA ILE A 230 -12.59 -35.31 11.77
C ILE A 230 -11.93 -36.55 12.39
N GLY A 231 -10.59 -36.55 12.45
CA GLY A 231 -9.82 -37.57 13.17
C GLY A 231 -9.65 -37.23 14.66
N LYS A 232 -9.10 -38.18 15.43
CA LYS A 232 -8.85 -38.03 16.88
C LYS A 232 -8.08 -36.75 17.22
N VAL A 233 -6.97 -36.49 16.53
CA VAL A 233 -6.11 -35.32 16.79
C VAL A 233 -6.87 -34.02 16.55
N LEU A 234 -7.56 -33.91 15.41
CA LEU A 234 -8.32 -32.71 15.07
C LEU A 234 -9.50 -32.49 16.02
N ALA A 235 -10.18 -33.55 16.46
CA ALA A 235 -11.27 -33.44 17.44
C ALA A 235 -10.80 -32.84 18.77
N HIS A 236 -9.67 -33.32 19.30
CA HIS A 236 -9.11 -32.80 20.55
C HIS A 236 -8.65 -31.35 20.38
N ARG A 237 -8.00 -31.02 19.25
CA ARG A 237 -7.56 -29.64 18.97
C ARG A 237 -8.73 -28.67 18.88
N ILE A 238 -9.80 -29.02 18.15
CA ILE A 238 -11.01 -28.18 18.06
C ILE A 238 -11.57 -27.90 19.45
N LEU A 239 -11.74 -28.92 20.29
CA LEU A 239 -12.29 -28.73 21.62
C LEU A 239 -11.35 -27.97 22.56
N GLN A 240 -10.04 -28.18 22.43
CA GLN A 240 -9.03 -27.44 23.20
C GLN A 240 -9.06 -25.94 22.84
N GLU A 241 -9.07 -25.59 21.55
CA GLU A 241 -9.17 -24.18 21.13
C GLU A 241 -10.48 -23.53 21.59
N LEU A 242 -11.59 -24.25 21.50
CA LEU A 242 -12.91 -23.72 21.89
C LEU A 242 -13.10 -23.58 23.41
N ARG A 243 -12.47 -24.46 24.20
CA ARG A 243 -12.55 -24.43 25.68
C ARG A 243 -11.49 -23.53 26.32
N GLY A 244 -10.53 -23.06 25.52
CA GLY A 244 -9.29 -22.45 25.99
C GLY A 244 -8.25 -23.52 26.24
N ALA A 245 -7.00 -23.27 25.83
CA ALA A 245 -5.88 -24.10 26.23
C ALA A 245 -5.64 -23.92 27.73
N GLU A 246 -5.57 -25.03 28.48
CA GLU A 246 -4.84 -25.05 29.75
C GLU A 246 -3.34 -24.90 29.50
#